data_AF-A0A225ASM0-F1
#
_entry.id   AF-A0A225ASM0-F1
#
_cell.length_a   1.000
_cell.length_b   1.000
_cell.length_c   1.000
_cell.angle_alpha   90.00
_cell.angle_beta   90.00
_cell.angle_gamma   90.00
#
_symmetry.space_group_name_H-M   'P 1'
#
loop_
_entity.id
_entity.type
_entity.pdbx_description
1 polymer ?
#
loop_
_entity_poly.entity_id
_entity_poly.type
_entity_poly.pdbx_seq_one_letter_code
_entity_poly.pdbx_strand_id
1 'polypeptide(L)'
;MDRKMLTWLVALLIALSIPFLSRQLKSSWKYLRNTARMDQLSEAQKSRLDEVANLMLEIYETLAKMRYIDPAGIKEGPHDTSSLQSQYEEYGLDPTIKYLYSILPYIDAAAAGNSDFLHGGEFANFLDPEQVEQGRDPFYASPEGDDFEAENGPYMRPWVTALSQLGNHGSVILYDAKSHQIWIIDQESWASTDLALEGMQTKEITSVNDNSFDHIPGRPARDVLRDINGWYRSLEALPGGGERSWLDWDHWDEILGLKGLYQRNGWPDDLDGDSFEIGRARGYAASRAKWFAEEPLRQVEKYQLWKKFGEDRKKAAMNEATSMEDEWVAQFTVWKQNRNLAQHIKRLRESKDIAERLCPNGVCQKREDLPLWELEFLQKEHQDKQDDLSRSRDMIEQYKDNKNDLSGGEEEEEKMAKIELNHAIKTESIYRRAVVQAKADADRLCPGKTLQSALGINADDLYSRHHLQEQPNLIQREIEALQEWLVTVPSDVVKAKEMALNEISKFESFRTKPSDG
;
A
#
# COMPACT_ATOMS: atom_id res chain seq x y z
N MET A 1 7.12 -48.88 51.98
CA MET A 1 6.30 -47.67 51.77
C MET A 1 5.25 -47.62 52.85
N ASP A 2 5.35 -46.61 53.71
CA ASP A 2 4.61 -46.43 54.96
C ASP A 2 3.16 -46.00 54.67
N ARG A 3 2.18 -46.38 55.51
CA ARG A 3 0.78 -45.94 55.40
C ARG A 3 0.67 -44.42 55.35
N LYS A 4 1.59 -43.71 56.03
CA LYS A 4 1.73 -42.25 55.98
C LYS A 4 2.10 -41.74 54.60
N MET A 5 2.97 -42.45 53.87
CA MET A 5 3.40 -42.04 52.52
C MET A 5 2.26 -42.16 51.50
N LEU A 6 1.39 -43.16 51.65
CA LEU A 6 0.20 -43.31 50.81
C LEU A 6 -0.83 -42.19 51.08
N THR A 7 -0.99 -41.75 52.33
CA THR A 7 -1.91 -40.64 52.66
C THR A 7 -1.43 -39.31 52.08
N TRP A 8 -0.12 -39.07 52.09
CA TRP A 8 0.48 -37.88 51.48
C TRP A 8 0.36 -37.87 49.96
N LEU A 9 0.54 -39.01 49.29
CA LEU A 9 0.36 -39.13 47.84
C LEU A 9 -1.08 -38.87 47.38
N VAL A 10 -2.06 -39.37 48.12
CA VAL A 10 -3.48 -39.13 47.82
C VAL A 10 -3.86 -37.66 48.05
N ALA A 11 -3.36 -37.04 49.14
CA ALA A 11 -3.60 -35.62 49.39
C ALA A 11 -2.97 -34.71 48.33
N LEU A 12 -1.78 -35.06 47.82
CA LEU A 12 -1.10 -34.33 46.75
C LEU A 12 -1.86 -34.46 45.41
N LEU A 13 -2.37 -35.65 45.09
CA LEU A 13 -3.16 -35.88 43.87
C LEU A 13 -4.51 -35.12 43.90
N ILE A 14 -5.13 -34.99 45.08
CA ILE A 14 -6.34 -34.17 45.25
C ILE A 14 -6.00 -32.67 45.13
N ALA A 15 -4.91 -32.21 45.76
CA ALA A 15 -4.49 -30.81 45.69
C ALA A 15 -4.09 -30.36 44.28
N LEU A 16 -3.52 -31.26 43.47
CA LEU A 16 -3.11 -30.98 42.09
C LEU A 16 -4.27 -31.09 41.08
N SER A 17 -5.34 -31.82 41.40
CA SER A 17 -6.50 -31.98 40.50
C SER A 17 -7.56 -30.88 40.67
N ILE A 18 -7.65 -30.25 41.84
CA ILE A 18 -8.62 -29.15 42.10
C ILE A 18 -8.44 -27.93 41.18
N PRO A 19 -7.22 -27.42 40.89
CA PRO A 19 -7.03 -26.29 39.97
C PRO A 19 -7.43 -26.64 38.53
N PHE A 20 -7.13 -27.88 38.10
CA PHE A 20 -7.42 -28.37 36.75
C PHE A 20 -8.92 -28.58 36.52
N LEU A 21 -9.61 -29.21 37.48
CA LEU A 21 -11.08 -29.33 37.48
C LEU A 21 -11.77 -27.96 37.58
N SER A 22 -11.21 -27.00 38.33
CA SER A 22 -11.77 -25.64 38.41
C SER A 22 -11.63 -24.85 37.09
N ARG A 23 -10.54 -25.06 36.33
CA ARG A 23 -10.33 -24.46 35.00
C ARG A 23 -11.27 -25.08 33.96
N GLN A 24 -11.43 -26.41 33.95
CA GLN A 24 -12.38 -27.09 33.06
C GLN A 24 -13.83 -26.74 33.40
N LEU A 25 -14.21 -26.68 34.68
CA LEU A 25 -15.57 -26.30 35.08
C LEU A 25 -15.88 -24.82 34.79
N LYS A 26 -14.91 -23.91 34.95
CA LYS A 26 -15.06 -22.50 34.54
C LYS A 26 -15.17 -22.36 33.03
N SER A 27 -14.39 -23.12 32.26
CA SER A 27 -14.48 -23.18 30.80
C SER A 27 -15.85 -23.73 30.34
N SER A 28 -16.31 -24.86 30.89
CA SER A 28 -17.62 -25.43 30.58
C SER A 28 -18.81 -24.57 31.05
N TRP A 29 -18.68 -23.83 32.15
CA TRP A 29 -19.70 -22.86 32.58
C TRP A 29 -19.70 -21.60 31.70
N LYS A 30 -18.54 -21.14 31.22
CA LYS A 30 -18.44 -20.08 30.19
C LYS A 30 -19.08 -20.56 28.88
N TYR A 31 -18.82 -21.82 28.50
CA TYR A 31 -19.36 -22.49 27.32
C TYR A 31 -20.89 -22.59 27.37
N LEU A 32 -21.48 -23.12 28.45
CA LEU A 32 -22.94 -23.24 28.63
C LEU A 32 -23.65 -21.88 28.75
N ARG A 33 -22.98 -20.85 29.27
CA ARG A 33 -23.51 -19.48 29.34
C ARG A 33 -23.42 -18.73 28.02
N ASN A 34 -22.43 -19.04 27.18
CA ASN A 34 -22.24 -18.45 25.85
C ASN A 34 -23.11 -19.12 24.78
N THR A 35 -23.28 -20.45 24.82
CA THR A 35 -24.19 -21.16 23.91
C THR A 35 -25.67 -20.80 24.14
N ALA A 36 -26.08 -20.54 25.39
CA ALA A 36 -27.42 -20.05 25.69
C ALA A 36 -27.68 -18.58 25.27
N ARG A 37 -26.66 -17.85 24.80
CA ARG A 37 -26.74 -16.41 24.47
C ARG A 37 -26.71 -16.11 22.97
N MET A 38 -26.45 -17.11 22.13
CA MET A 38 -26.43 -16.93 20.66
C MET A 38 -27.82 -16.60 20.08
N ASP A 39 -28.91 -16.84 20.84
CA ASP A 39 -30.30 -16.66 20.38
C ASP A 39 -30.96 -15.30 20.73
N GLN A 40 -30.26 -14.31 21.31
CA GLN A 40 -30.94 -13.10 21.82
C GLN A 40 -30.26 -11.76 21.47
N LEU A 41 -29.94 -11.54 20.19
CA LEU A 41 -29.96 -10.16 19.70
C LEU A 41 -31.41 -9.70 19.60
N SER A 42 -31.75 -8.58 20.25
CA SER A 42 -33.05 -7.95 20.05
C SER A 42 -33.20 -7.49 18.61
N GLU A 43 -34.44 -7.40 18.11
CA GLU A 43 -34.72 -6.89 16.76
C GLU A 43 -34.18 -5.46 16.56
N ALA A 44 -34.16 -4.64 17.60
CA ALA A 44 -33.55 -3.31 17.56
C ALA A 44 -32.01 -3.36 17.41
N GLN A 45 -31.34 -4.36 17.97
CA GLN A 45 -29.90 -4.56 17.74
C GLN A 45 -29.64 -5.04 16.32
N LYS A 46 -30.39 -6.04 15.83
CA LYS A 46 -30.27 -6.53 14.46
C LYS A 46 -30.49 -5.40 13.45
N SER A 47 -31.58 -4.64 13.60
CA SER A 47 -31.89 -3.52 12.71
C SER A 47 -30.78 -2.46 12.63
N ARG A 48 -30.05 -2.19 13.72
CA ARG A 48 -28.90 -1.27 13.70
C ARG A 48 -27.69 -1.86 12.96
N LEU A 49 -27.46 -3.17 13.11
CA LEU A 49 -26.37 -3.86 12.42
C LEU A 49 -26.68 -4.03 10.92
N ASP A 50 -27.95 -4.29 10.59
CA ASP A 50 -28.44 -4.32 9.21
C ASP A 50 -28.30 -2.94 8.56
N GLU A 51 -28.55 -1.83 9.29
CA GLU A 51 -28.31 -0.47 8.77
C GLU A 51 -26.83 -0.26 8.41
N VAL A 52 -25.89 -0.71 9.25
CA VAL A 52 -24.44 -0.64 8.96
C VAL A 52 -24.09 -1.44 7.71
N ALA A 53 -24.55 -2.70 7.63
CA ALA A 53 -24.26 -3.55 6.48
C ALA A 53 -24.83 -2.98 5.17
N ASN A 54 -26.06 -2.45 5.20
CA ASN A 54 -26.69 -1.81 4.04
C ASN A 54 -25.96 -0.54 3.60
N LEU A 55 -25.51 0.30 4.55
CA LEU A 55 -24.76 1.51 4.22
C LEU A 55 -23.36 1.19 3.67
N MET A 56 -22.70 0.15 4.18
CA MET A 56 -21.45 -0.35 3.58
C MET A 56 -21.67 -0.86 2.15
N LEU A 57 -22.76 -1.59 1.90
CA LEU A 57 -23.13 -2.03 0.55
C LEU A 57 -23.34 -0.83 -0.38
N GLU A 58 -24.05 0.20 0.08
CA GLU A 58 -24.30 1.42 -0.69
C GLU A 58 -22.99 2.12 -1.10
N ILE A 59 -21.99 2.17 -0.20
CA ILE A 59 -20.66 2.70 -0.51
C ILE A 59 -19.99 1.87 -1.62
N TYR A 60 -20.00 0.53 -1.50
CA TYR A 60 -19.41 -0.35 -2.51
C TYR A 60 -20.11 -0.24 -3.86
N GLU A 61 -21.44 -0.16 -3.89
CA GLU A 61 -22.18 0.09 -5.12
C GLU A 61 -21.84 1.44 -5.74
N THR A 62 -21.63 2.49 -4.93
CA THR A 62 -21.16 3.79 -5.41
C THR A 62 -19.78 3.68 -6.03
N LEU A 63 -18.84 2.98 -5.40
CA LEU A 63 -17.50 2.73 -5.96
C LEU A 63 -17.57 1.94 -7.29
N ALA A 64 -18.50 1.00 -7.41
CA ALA A 64 -18.73 0.28 -8.66
C ALA A 64 -19.32 1.20 -9.76
N LYS A 65 -20.26 2.09 -9.39
CA LYS A 65 -20.79 3.13 -10.29
C LYS A 65 -19.70 4.12 -10.73
N MET A 66 -18.71 4.39 -9.86
CA MET A 66 -17.52 5.17 -10.18
C MET A 66 -16.53 4.44 -11.11
N ARG A 67 -16.79 3.18 -11.48
CA ARG A 67 -15.86 2.32 -12.25
C ARG A 67 -14.55 2.02 -11.51
N TYR A 68 -14.54 2.19 -10.19
CA TYR A 68 -13.37 1.88 -9.37
C TYR A 68 -13.22 0.39 -9.11
N ILE A 69 -14.31 -0.28 -8.77
CA ILE A 69 -14.36 -1.74 -8.61
C ILE A 69 -15.31 -2.38 -9.62
N ASP A 70 -15.04 -3.61 -10.02
CA ASP A 70 -16.00 -4.41 -10.76
C ASP A 70 -17.15 -4.86 -9.84
N PRO A 71 -18.43 -4.63 -10.20
CA PRO A 71 -19.58 -5.10 -9.42
C PRO A 71 -19.55 -6.60 -9.10
N ALA A 72 -18.93 -7.43 -9.95
CA ALA A 72 -18.81 -8.87 -9.72
C ALA A 72 -17.99 -9.22 -8.47
N GLY A 73 -17.14 -8.30 -8.01
CA GLY A 73 -16.38 -8.42 -6.77
C GLY A 73 -17.18 -8.14 -5.49
N ILE A 74 -18.37 -7.53 -5.59
CA ILE A 74 -19.21 -7.26 -4.42
C ILE A 74 -19.88 -8.57 -3.99
N LYS A 75 -19.67 -8.98 -2.74
CA LYS A 75 -20.30 -10.15 -2.13
C LYS A 75 -21.24 -9.71 -1.04
N GLU A 76 -22.53 -9.82 -1.31
CA GLU A 76 -23.60 -9.49 -0.37
C GLU A 76 -23.82 -10.64 0.63
N GLY A 77 -24.18 -10.28 1.86
CA GLY A 77 -24.61 -11.24 2.88
C GLY A 77 -26.03 -11.78 2.63
N PRO A 78 -26.50 -12.73 3.47
CA PRO A 78 -25.77 -13.32 4.59
C PRO A 78 -24.73 -14.37 4.15
N HIS A 79 -23.69 -14.54 4.95
CA HIS A 79 -22.58 -15.46 4.73
C HIS A 79 -22.61 -16.61 5.75
N ASP A 80 -22.11 -17.78 5.32
CA ASP A 80 -21.86 -18.89 6.24
C ASP A 80 -20.56 -18.63 7.02
N THR A 81 -20.70 -18.45 8.33
CA THR A 81 -19.58 -18.21 9.27
C THR A 81 -19.34 -19.41 10.19
N SER A 82 -19.92 -20.57 9.88
CA SER A 82 -19.85 -21.76 10.73
C SER A 82 -18.40 -22.22 10.97
N SER A 83 -17.52 -22.07 9.98
CA SER A 83 -16.09 -22.40 10.07
C SER A 83 -15.32 -21.51 11.06
N LEU A 84 -15.79 -20.29 11.31
CA LEU A 84 -15.10 -19.27 12.12
C LEU A 84 -15.53 -19.26 13.59
N GLN A 85 -16.50 -20.09 13.98
CA GLN A 85 -17.07 -20.05 15.33
C GLN A 85 -16.03 -20.27 16.43
N SER A 86 -15.10 -21.21 16.24
CA SER A 86 -14.02 -21.48 17.19
C SER A 86 -13.12 -20.25 17.39
N GLN A 87 -12.79 -19.56 16.30
CA GLN A 87 -11.95 -18.37 16.32
C GLN A 87 -12.68 -17.18 16.97
N TYR A 88 -13.97 -17.01 16.68
CA TYR A 88 -14.80 -16.00 17.34
C TYR A 88 -14.91 -16.23 18.85
N GLU A 89 -14.89 -17.48 19.31
CA GLU A 89 -14.86 -17.82 20.73
C GLU A 89 -13.49 -17.56 21.36
N GLU A 90 -12.41 -17.87 20.65
CA GLU A 90 -11.04 -17.61 21.07
C GLU A 90 -10.78 -16.12 21.31
N TYR A 91 -11.14 -15.25 20.36
CA TYR A 91 -11.04 -13.80 20.51
C TYR A 91 -12.18 -13.19 21.36
N GLY A 92 -13.10 -14.02 21.86
CA GLY A 92 -14.16 -13.59 22.75
C GLY A 92 -15.14 -12.59 22.12
N LEU A 93 -15.36 -12.66 20.81
CA LEU A 93 -16.23 -11.72 20.08
C LEU A 93 -17.66 -11.71 20.63
N ASP A 94 -18.24 -10.52 20.74
CA ASP A 94 -19.63 -10.32 21.17
C ASP A 94 -20.61 -10.85 20.10
N PRO A 95 -21.78 -11.41 20.48
CA PRO A 95 -22.78 -11.86 19.52
C PRO A 95 -23.20 -10.82 18.47
N THR A 96 -23.14 -9.52 18.81
CA THR A 96 -23.40 -8.43 17.86
C THR A 96 -22.38 -8.40 16.71
N ILE A 97 -21.08 -8.61 17.00
CA ILE A 97 -20.02 -8.64 15.99
C ILE A 97 -20.11 -9.92 15.17
N LYS A 98 -20.38 -11.08 15.80
CA LYS A 98 -20.58 -12.34 15.09
C LYS A 98 -21.73 -12.26 14.08
N TYR A 99 -22.85 -11.63 14.49
CA TYR A 99 -23.98 -11.38 13.59
C TYR A 99 -23.62 -10.38 12.49
N LEU A 100 -22.92 -9.29 12.82
CA LEU A 100 -22.48 -8.33 11.81
C LEU A 100 -21.62 -8.99 10.73
N TYR A 101 -20.62 -9.79 11.10
CA TYR A 101 -19.78 -10.51 10.14
C TYR A 101 -20.57 -11.46 9.23
N SER A 102 -21.69 -12.00 9.71
CA SER A 102 -22.53 -12.86 8.86
C SER A 102 -23.38 -12.08 7.86
N ILE A 103 -23.49 -10.76 7.95
CA ILE A 103 -24.32 -9.94 7.05
C ILE A 103 -23.55 -8.82 6.33
N LEU A 104 -22.34 -8.49 6.81
CA LEU A 104 -21.52 -7.42 6.28
C LEU A 104 -21.10 -7.77 4.85
N PRO A 105 -21.37 -6.91 3.85
CA PRO A 105 -20.85 -7.14 2.51
C PRO A 105 -19.32 -7.04 2.52
N TYR A 106 -18.66 -7.78 1.64
CA TYR A 106 -17.22 -7.67 1.44
C TYR A 106 -16.87 -7.59 -0.05
N ILE A 107 -15.63 -7.20 -0.33
CA ILE A 107 -15.08 -7.13 -1.67
C ILE A 107 -14.12 -8.31 -1.89
N ASP A 108 -14.42 -9.15 -2.87
CA ASP A 108 -13.44 -10.07 -3.48
C ASP A 108 -12.50 -9.22 -4.34
N ALA A 109 -11.36 -8.81 -3.77
CA ALA A 109 -10.43 -7.87 -4.40
C ALA A 109 -9.91 -8.37 -5.76
N ALA A 110 -9.73 -9.67 -5.91
CA ALA A 110 -9.33 -10.27 -7.18
C ALA A 110 -10.40 -10.05 -8.25
N ALA A 111 -11.65 -10.35 -7.93
CA ALA A 111 -12.78 -10.12 -8.85
C ALA A 111 -13.05 -8.62 -9.08
N ALA A 112 -12.88 -7.77 -8.06
CA ALA A 112 -13.11 -6.33 -8.13
C ALA A 112 -12.01 -5.58 -8.90
N GLY A 113 -10.79 -6.10 -8.94
CA GLY A 113 -9.63 -5.49 -9.61
C GLY A 113 -8.90 -4.42 -8.78
N ASN A 114 -9.37 -4.10 -7.57
CA ASN A 114 -8.74 -3.18 -6.63
C ASN A 114 -9.01 -3.63 -5.18
N SER A 115 -8.05 -3.38 -4.28
CA SER A 115 -8.13 -3.70 -2.85
C SER A 115 -8.19 -2.45 -1.95
N ASP A 116 -7.71 -1.31 -2.44
CA ASP A 116 -7.65 -0.06 -1.68
C ASP A 116 -9.04 0.53 -1.47
N PHE A 117 -9.23 1.09 -0.29
CA PHE A 117 -10.45 1.73 0.17
C PHE A 117 -10.15 3.13 0.72
N LEU A 118 -11.04 3.65 1.57
CA LEU A 118 -11.02 5.04 2.02
C LEU A 118 -9.70 5.38 2.75
N HIS A 119 -9.07 6.50 2.36
CA HIS A 119 -7.92 7.11 3.04
C HIS A 119 -6.75 6.14 3.29
N GLY A 120 -6.39 5.33 2.29
CA GLY A 120 -5.26 4.40 2.35
C GLY A 120 -5.54 3.09 3.07
N GLY A 121 -6.74 2.91 3.64
CA GLY A 121 -7.20 1.60 4.13
C GLY A 121 -7.50 0.62 2.99
N GLU A 122 -7.84 -0.62 3.33
CA GLU A 122 -8.22 -1.68 2.39
C GLU A 122 -9.62 -2.23 2.69
N PHE A 123 -10.24 -2.89 1.70
CA PHE A 123 -11.48 -3.61 1.93
C PHE A 123 -11.29 -4.78 2.90
N ALA A 124 -12.25 -4.98 3.81
CA ALA A 124 -12.23 -6.08 4.76
C ALA A 124 -13.13 -7.25 4.31
N ASN A 125 -12.65 -8.47 4.52
CA ASN A 125 -13.38 -9.72 4.39
C ASN A 125 -13.20 -10.56 5.67
N PHE A 126 -14.17 -10.49 6.58
CA PHE A 126 -14.15 -11.25 7.84
C PHE A 126 -14.62 -12.70 7.69
N LEU A 127 -14.71 -13.22 6.46
CA LEU A 127 -14.73 -14.67 6.21
C LEU A 127 -13.33 -15.29 6.18
N ASP A 128 -12.30 -14.44 6.09
CA ASP A 128 -10.90 -14.82 6.21
C ASP A 128 -10.46 -14.82 7.69
N PRO A 129 -10.02 -15.97 8.25
CA PRO A 129 -9.52 -16.05 9.61
C PRO A 129 -8.41 -15.04 9.93
N GLU A 130 -7.51 -14.76 8.99
CA GLU A 130 -6.39 -13.84 9.23
C GLU A 130 -6.91 -12.40 9.43
N GLN A 131 -7.95 -12.03 8.70
CA GLN A 131 -8.58 -10.71 8.84
C GLN A 131 -9.42 -10.57 10.11
N VAL A 132 -9.99 -11.68 10.61
CA VAL A 132 -10.64 -11.71 11.93
C VAL A 132 -9.63 -11.44 13.03
N GLU A 133 -8.44 -12.05 12.94
CA GLU A 133 -7.33 -11.84 13.86
C GLU A 133 -6.80 -10.41 13.78
N GLN A 134 -6.46 -9.94 12.57
CA GLN A 134 -6.01 -8.56 12.34
C GLN A 134 -7.02 -7.53 12.83
N GLY A 135 -8.33 -7.80 12.71
CA GLY A 135 -9.38 -6.93 13.25
C GLY A 135 -9.36 -6.76 14.78
N ARG A 136 -8.56 -7.53 15.52
CA ARG A 136 -8.32 -7.37 16.96
C ARG A 136 -7.13 -6.46 17.27
N ASP A 137 -6.24 -6.24 16.30
CA ASP A 137 -5.13 -5.29 16.34
C ASP A 137 -4.97 -4.59 14.97
N PRO A 138 -5.95 -3.78 14.55
CA PRO A 138 -5.98 -3.23 13.19
C PRO A 138 -4.81 -2.30 12.86
N PHE A 139 -4.10 -1.78 13.85
CA PHE A 139 -2.96 -0.86 13.67
C PHE A 139 -1.60 -1.50 13.89
N TYR A 140 -1.53 -2.82 14.09
CA TYR A 140 -0.30 -3.55 14.43
C TYR A 140 0.42 -3.02 15.68
N ALA A 141 -0.36 -2.58 16.68
CA ALA A 141 0.16 -2.07 17.94
C ALA A 141 0.77 -3.17 18.84
N SER A 142 0.49 -4.44 18.54
CA SER A 142 0.96 -5.61 19.29
C SER A 142 0.61 -5.55 20.79
N PRO A 143 -0.69 -5.45 21.14
CA PRO A 143 -1.11 -5.36 22.54
C PRO A 143 -0.82 -6.65 23.32
N GLU A 144 -0.57 -6.52 24.61
CA GLU A 144 -0.22 -7.61 25.52
C GLU A 144 -1.32 -7.91 26.54
N GLY A 145 -1.52 -9.21 26.83
CA GLY A 145 -2.42 -9.66 27.90
C GLY A 145 -3.91 -9.52 27.58
N ASP A 146 -4.75 -9.58 28.61
CA ASP A 146 -6.21 -9.47 28.52
C ASP A 146 -6.79 -8.29 29.32
N ASP A 147 -5.92 -7.48 29.94
CA ASP A 147 -6.29 -6.28 30.69
C ASP A 147 -6.31 -5.06 29.79
N PHE A 148 -7.51 -4.60 29.46
CA PHE A 148 -7.73 -3.46 28.60
C PHE A 148 -7.29 -2.12 29.21
N GLU A 149 -7.02 -2.07 30.50
CA GLU A 149 -6.56 -0.87 31.22
C GLU A 149 -5.05 -0.89 31.49
N ALA A 150 -4.34 -1.92 31.01
CA ALA A 150 -2.87 -1.97 31.05
C ALA A 150 -2.26 -1.01 30.01
N GLU A 151 -1.04 -0.54 30.29
CA GLU A 151 -0.31 0.45 29.45
C GLU A 151 -0.21 0.02 27.98
N ASN A 152 0.11 -1.26 27.73
CA ASN A 152 0.11 -1.85 26.39
C ASN A 152 -1.02 -2.89 26.22
N GLY A 153 -2.17 -2.68 26.89
CA GLY A 153 -3.28 -3.62 26.87
C GLY A 153 -4.04 -3.66 25.54
N PRO A 154 -4.91 -4.67 25.31
CA PRO A 154 -5.82 -4.67 24.18
C PRO A 154 -6.70 -3.41 24.17
N TYR A 155 -7.04 -2.91 23.00
CA TYR A 155 -7.85 -1.69 22.83
C TYR A 155 -9.16 -1.96 22.08
N MET A 156 -9.18 -2.96 21.20
CA MET A 156 -10.39 -3.44 20.54
C MET A 156 -11.27 -4.23 21.52
N ARG A 157 -12.32 -3.62 22.08
CA ARG A 157 -13.27 -4.32 22.97
C ARG A 157 -14.00 -5.46 22.22
N PRO A 158 -14.60 -6.46 22.90
CA PRO A 158 -15.30 -7.57 22.25
C PRO A 158 -16.46 -7.20 21.32
N TRP A 159 -17.05 -6.02 21.55
CA TRP A 159 -18.17 -5.45 20.78
C TRP A 159 -17.72 -4.36 19.79
N VAL A 160 -16.41 -4.22 19.58
CA VAL A 160 -15.80 -3.30 18.61
C VAL A 160 -15.11 -4.14 17.53
N THR A 161 -15.28 -3.73 16.28
CA THR A 161 -14.60 -4.33 15.13
C THR A 161 -14.18 -3.26 14.11
N ALA A 162 -13.22 -3.58 13.26
CA ALA A 162 -12.95 -2.78 12.07
C ALA A 162 -13.99 -3.06 10.97
N LEU A 163 -14.26 -2.07 10.11
CA LEU A 163 -15.06 -2.18 8.89
C LEU A 163 -14.18 -2.07 7.62
N SER A 164 -12.91 -1.75 7.79
CA SER A 164 -11.86 -1.74 6.76
C SER A 164 -10.58 -2.35 7.35
N GLN A 165 -9.66 -2.78 6.49
CA GLN A 165 -8.31 -3.15 6.92
C GLN A 165 -7.37 -1.95 6.83
N LEU A 166 -6.23 -2.03 7.50
CA LEU A 166 -5.13 -1.11 7.27
C LEU A 166 -4.38 -1.54 5.99
N GLY A 167 -4.09 -0.59 5.10
CA GLY A 167 -3.17 -0.80 3.98
C GLY A 167 -1.71 -0.66 4.44
N ASN A 168 -0.83 -0.19 3.56
CA ASN A 168 0.51 0.25 3.95
C ASN A 168 0.44 1.68 4.49
N HIS A 169 0.12 1.74 5.79
CA HIS A 169 -0.29 2.95 6.51
C HIS A 169 -1.68 3.46 6.09
N GLY A 170 -2.11 4.58 6.65
CA GLY A 170 -3.41 5.20 6.38
C GLY A 170 -4.46 4.91 7.45
N SER A 171 -5.72 4.94 7.05
CA SER A 171 -6.85 4.95 7.99
C SER A 171 -7.63 3.64 8.10
N VAL A 172 -8.11 3.35 9.32
CA VAL A 172 -9.03 2.24 9.60
C VAL A 172 -10.36 2.78 10.10
N ILE A 173 -11.46 2.23 9.59
CA ILE A 173 -12.82 2.50 10.06
C ILE A 173 -13.13 1.52 11.19
N LEU A 174 -13.30 1.98 12.42
CA LEU A 174 -13.70 1.17 13.57
C LEU A 174 -15.18 1.39 13.89
N TYR A 175 -15.89 0.33 14.24
CA TYR A 175 -17.30 0.34 14.63
C TYR A 175 -17.50 -0.26 16.02
N ASP A 176 -18.17 0.49 16.90
CA ASP A 176 -18.64 0.02 18.21
C ASP A 176 -20.13 -0.34 18.15
N ALA A 177 -20.45 -1.63 18.27
CA ALA A 177 -21.83 -2.12 18.23
C ALA A 177 -22.66 -1.74 19.47
N LYS A 178 -22.02 -1.36 20.58
CA LYS A 178 -22.67 -0.99 21.83
C LYS A 178 -23.12 0.47 21.82
N SER A 179 -22.23 1.39 21.44
CA SER A 179 -22.54 2.82 21.31
C SER A 179 -23.14 3.19 19.96
N HIS A 180 -23.00 2.30 18.95
CA HIS A 180 -23.39 2.52 17.56
C HIS A 180 -22.68 3.74 16.95
N GLN A 181 -21.37 3.79 17.17
CA GLN A 181 -20.49 4.85 16.70
C GLN A 181 -19.38 4.29 15.81
N ILE A 182 -18.85 5.16 14.93
CA ILE A 182 -17.71 4.89 14.08
C ILE A 182 -16.60 5.91 14.35
N TRP A 183 -15.37 5.43 14.26
CA TRP A 183 -14.14 6.22 14.19
C TRP A 183 -13.46 5.92 12.86
N ILE A 184 -12.87 6.94 12.24
CA ILE A 184 -11.94 6.78 11.12
C ILE A 184 -10.61 7.31 11.62
N ILE A 185 -9.64 6.41 11.86
CA ILE A 185 -8.39 6.72 12.57
C ILE A 185 -7.22 6.43 11.65
N ASP A 186 -6.32 7.39 11.53
CA ASP A 186 -5.07 7.25 10.79
C ASP A 186 -3.94 6.70 11.69
N GLN A 187 -3.21 5.70 11.18
CA GLN A 187 -2.16 5.00 11.93
C GLN A 187 -1.00 5.94 12.29
N GLU A 188 -0.60 6.84 11.40
CA GLU A 188 0.61 7.64 11.60
C GLU A 188 0.38 8.82 12.54
N SER A 189 -0.73 9.51 12.36
CA SER A 189 -1.10 10.68 13.17
C SER A 189 -1.79 10.32 14.48
N TRP A 190 -2.33 9.10 14.58
CA TRP A 190 -3.18 8.66 15.68
C TRP A 190 -4.34 9.64 15.95
N ALA A 191 -4.90 10.18 14.86
CA ALA A 191 -5.97 11.18 14.87
C ALA A 191 -7.09 10.77 13.90
N SER A 192 -8.21 11.50 13.94
CA SER A 192 -9.30 11.20 13.01
C SER A 192 -9.04 11.79 11.62
N THR A 193 -9.30 10.99 10.59
CA THR A 193 -9.35 11.42 9.18
C THR A 193 -10.77 11.51 8.64
N ASP A 194 -11.77 11.53 9.53
CA ASP A 194 -13.15 11.83 9.17
C ASP A 194 -13.27 13.28 8.71
N LEU A 195 -13.66 13.52 7.46
CA LEU A 195 -13.75 14.88 6.89
C LEU A 195 -14.74 15.77 7.65
N ALA A 196 -15.75 15.20 8.31
CA ALA A 196 -16.70 15.97 9.11
C ALA A 196 -16.12 16.43 10.47
N LEU A 197 -14.95 15.92 10.85
CA LEU A 197 -14.22 16.27 12.07
C LEU A 197 -12.96 17.10 11.78
N GLU A 198 -12.77 17.55 10.54
CA GLU A 198 -11.61 18.36 10.17
C GLU A 198 -11.51 19.62 11.06
N GLY A 199 -10.33 19.83 11.64
CA GLY A 199 -10.06 20.94 12.57
C GLY A 199 -10.61 20.76 13.99
N MET A 200 -11.26 19.62 14.29
CA MET A 200 -11.62 19.28 15.66
C MET A 200 -10.38 18.83 16.45
N GLN A 201 -10.20 19.37 17.65
CA GLN A 201 -9.13 18.91 18.54
C GLN A 201 -9.47 17.56 19.15
N THR A 202 -8.48 16.67 19.19
CA THR A 202 -8.54 15.45 20.00
C THR A 202 -8.66 15.82 21.47
N LYS A 203 -9.35 14.97 22.24
CA LYS A 203 -9.45 15.17 23.69
C LYS A 203 -8.09 14.85 24.33
N GLU A 204 -7.87 15.35 25.53
CA GLU A 204 -6.72 14.92 26.34
C GLU A 204 -6.80 13.40 26.56
N ILE A 205 -5.65 12.72 26.41
CA ILE A 205 -5.53 11.29 26.66
C ILE A 205 -5.72 11.05 28.15
N THR A 206 -6.79 10.34 28.51
CA THR A 206 -7.10 10.01 29.91
C THR A 206 -6.87 8.54 30.25
N SER A 207 -6.67 7.68 29.26
CA SER A 207 -6.41 6.26 29.48
C SER A 207 -4.93 6.03 29.83
N VAL A 208 -4.68 5.00 30.63
CA VAL A 208 -3.31 4.48 30.86
C VAL A 208 -2.87 3.62 29.67
N ASN A 209 -3.82 3.05 28.93
CA ASN A 209 -3.53 2.25 27.75
C ASN A 209 -3.18 3.15 26.57
N ASP A 210 -1.93 3.11 26.13
CA ASP A 210 -1.39 3.91 25.03
C ASP A 210 -2.08 3.60 23.69
N ASN A 211 -2.63 2.38 23.56
CA ASN A 211 -3.37 1.95 22.38
C ASN A 211 -4.85 2.40 22.38
N SER A 212 -5.33 3.03 23.46
CA SER A 212 -6.73 3.48 23.54
C SER A 212 -7.02 4.62 22.57
N PHE A 213 -8.07 4.46 21.76
CA PHE A 213 -8.58 5.49 20.86
C PHE A 213 -9.75 6.29 21.45
N ASP A 214 -10.09 6.13 22.74
CA ASP A 214 -11.27 6.79 23.35
C ASP A 214 -11.18 8.33 23.34
N HIS A 215 -9.96 8.86 23.25
CA HIS A 215 -9.69 10.30 23.18
C HIS A 215 -9.94 10.88 21.76
N ILE A 216 -9.98 10.02 20.74
CA ILE A 216 -10.27 10.39 19.35
C ILE A 216 -11.79 10.53 19.19
N PRO A 217 -12.29 11.63 18.60
CA PRO A 217 -13.72 11.82 18.39
C PRO A 217 -14.30 10.78 17.42
N GLY A 218 -15.39 10.14 17.82
CA GLY A 218 -16.22 9.27 16.97
C GLY A 218 -17.60 9.89 16.72
N ARG A 219 -18.30 9.42 15.69
CA ARG A 219 -19.63 9.91 15.28
C ARG A 219 -20.64 8.78 15.17
N PRO A 220 -21.96 9.05 15.17
CA PRO A 220 -22.97 8.02 14.94
C PRO A 220 -22.71 7.25 13.64
N ALA A 221 -22.76 5.91 13.69
CA ALA A 221 -22.36 5.05 12.58
C ALA A 221 -23.09 5.38 11.27
N ARG A 222 -24.41 5.59 11.37
CA ARG A 222 -25.27 6.00 10.26
C ARG A 222 -24.79 7.28 9.57
N ASP A 223 -24.38 8.28 10.34
CA ASP A 223 -23.98 9.58 9.78
C ASP A 223 -22.62 9.45 9.07
N VAL A 224 -21.67 8.73 9.67
CA VAL A 224 -20.35 8.49 9.04
C VAL A 224 -20.49 7.77 7.71
N LEU A 225 -21.19 6.63 7.66
CA LEU A 225 -21.27 5.84 6.42
C LEU A 225 -22.04 6.56 5.31
N ARG A 226 -23.08 7.35 5.66
CA ARG A 226 -23.78 8.21 4.70
C ARG A 226 -22.89 9.32 4.18
N ASP A 227 -22.09 9.92 5.05
CA ASP A 227 -21.15 10.96 4.65
C ASP A 227 -20.06 10.41 3.75
N ILE A 228 -19.49 9.23 4.03
CA ILE A 228 -18.53 8.56 3.14
C ILE A 228 -19.11 8.38 1.73
N ASN A 229 -20.34 7.87 1.64
CA ASN A 229 -21.02 7.75 0.36
C ASN A 229 -21.25 9.13 -0.29
N GLY A 230 -21.62 10.13 0.50
CA GLY A 230 -21.76 11.53 0.10
C GLY A 230 -20.47 12.11 -0.47
N TRP A 231 -19.32 11.87 0.18
CA TRP A 231 -18.01 12.36 -0.23
C TRP A 231 -17.58 11.78 -1.59
N TYR A 232 -17.85 10.50 -1.85
CA TYR A 232 -17.62 9.92 -3.18
C TYR A 232 -18.55 10.54 -4.24
N ARG A 233 -19.83 10.77 -3.90
CA ARG A 233 -20.78 11.43 -4.82
C ARG A 233 -20.41 12.90 -5.09
N SER A 234 -19.90 13.64 -4.11
CA SER A 234 -19.47 15.03 -4.26
C SER A 234 -18.02 15.19 -4.73
N LEU A 235 -17.26 14.08 -4.81
CA LEU A 235 -15.83 14.05 -5.09
C LEU A 235 -15.01 14.86 -4.07
N GLU A 236 -15.45 14.87 -2.81
CA GLU A 236 -14.63 15.26 -1.65
C GLU A 236 -13.63 14.15 -1.30
N ALA A 237 -14.05 12.90 -1.47
CA ALA A 237 -13.19 11.74 -1.50
C ALA A 237 -13.12 11.18 -2.93
N LEU A 238 -11.96 10.69 -3.31
CA LEU A 238 -11.75 9.96 -4.55
C LEU A 238 -11.28 8.54 -4.21
N PRO A 239 -11.70 7.54 -4.97
CA PRO A 239 -11.19 6.20 -4.77
C PRO A 239 -9.74 6.06 -5.23
N GLY A 240 -9.02 5.10 -4.67
CA GLY A 240 -7.59 4.86 -4.92
C GLY A 240 -6.69 5.82 -4.13
N GLY A 241 -5.42 5.92 -4.54
CA GLY A 241 -4.39 6.71 -3.86
C GLY A 241 -3.75 6.02 -2.66
N GLY A 242 -4.06 4.74 -2.41
CA GLY A 242 -3.26 3.86 -1.56
C GLY A 242 -2.19 3.12 -2.37
N GLU A 243 -1.42 2.27 -1.69
CA GLU A 243 -0.28 1.58 -2.31
C GLU A 243 -0.65 0.49 -3.33
N ARG A 244 -1.87 -0.08 -3.26
CA ARG A 244 -2.31 -1.16 -4.14
C ARG A 244 -3.21 -0.68 -5.25
N SER A 245 -3.60 0.59 -5.22
CA SER A 245 -4.21 1.26 -6.34
C SER A 245 -3.17 1.48 -7.43
N TRP A 246 -3.55 1.14 -8.66
CA TRP A 246 -2.70 1.39 -9.81
C TRP A 246 -2.43 2.88 -9.96
N LEU A 247 -1.27 3.25 -10.51
CA LEU A 247 -0.89 4.66 -10.70
C LEU A 247 -1.88 5.47 -11.55
N ASP A 248 -2.76 4.81 -12.31
CA ASP A 248 -3.84 5.46 -13.06
C ASP A 248 -5.07 5.81 -12.19
N TRP A 249 -5.00 5.54 -10.89
CA TRP A 249 -5.94 5.98 -9.84
C TRP A 249 -5.32 6.97 -8.85
N ASP A 250 -4.06 7.38 -9.07
CA ASP A 250 -3.40 8.34 -8.20
C ASP A 250 -4.03 9.73 -8.34
N HIS A 251 -4.80 10.12 -7.33
CA HIS A 251 -5.49 11.41 -7.30
C HIS A 251 -4.61 12.56 -6.79
N TRP A 252 -3.40 12.28 -6.30
CA TRP A 252 -2.40 13.30 -5.97
C TRP A 252 -1.78 13.91 -7.22
N ASP A 253 -1.91 13.23 -8.36
CA ASP A 253 -1.43 13.72 -9.64
C ASP A 253 -2.42 14.73 -10.27
N GLU A 254 -2.06 16.01 -10.18
CA GLU A 254 -2.78 17.11 -10.84
C GLU A 254 -2.96 16.90 -12.36
N ILE A 255 -2.07 16.12 -13.00
CA ILE A 255 -2.12 15.85 -14.44
C ILE A 255 -3.23 14.85 -14.76
N LEU A 256 -3.40 13.81 -13.94
CA LEU A 256 -4.50 12.87 -14.11
C LEU A 256 -5.84 13.59 -13.92
N GLY A 257 -5.91 14.48 -12.92
CA GLY A 257 -7.07 15.35 -12.70
C GLY A 257 -8.37 14.56 -12.55
N LEU A 258 -8.31 13.46 -11.78
CA LEU A 258 -9.36 12.44 -11.68
C LEU A 258 -10.75 13.03 -11.32
N LYS A 259 -10.79 14.00 -10.40
CA LYS A 259 -12.02 14.77 -10.08
C LYS A 259 -12.63 15.42 -11.32
N GLY A 260 -11.80 16.09 -12.12
CA GLY A 260 -12.24 16.73 -13.35
C GLY A 260 -12.67 15.72 -14.43
N LEU A 261 -12.05 14.53 -14.46
CA LEU A 261 -12.49 13.43 -15.34
C LEU A 261 -13.88 12.94 -14.97
N TYR A 262 -14.17 12.69 -13.70
CA TYR A 262 -15.51 12.30 -13.25
C TYR A 262 -16.57 13.35 -13.62
N GLN A 263 -16.31 14.62 -13.32
CA GLN A 263 -17.24 15.72 -13.60
C GLN A 263 -17.54 15.87 -15.10
N ARG A 264 -16.52 15.79 -15.96
CA ARG A 264 -16.71 15.92 -17.42
C ARG A 264 -17.45 14.73 -18.04
N ASN A 265 -17.46 13.58 -17.37
CA ASN A 265 -18.14 12.37 -17.84
C ASN A 265 -19.49 12.14 -17.15
N GLY A 266 -20.03 13.09 -16.38
CA GLY A 266 -21.42 13.04 -15.88
C GLY A 266 -21.61 12.48 -14.46
N TRP A 267 -20.53 12.27 -13.69
CA TRP A 267 -20.65 11.93 -12.26
C TRP A 267 -21.33 13.08 -11.46
N PRO A 268 -22.22 12.80 -10.49
CA PRO A 268 -22.58 11.48 -9.95
C PRO A 268 -23.84 10.82 -10.52
N ASP A 269 -24.50 11.42 -11.51
CA ASP A 269 -25.86 11.04 -11.89
C ASP A 269 -25.93 10.22 -13.18
N ASP A 270 -25.10 10.54 -14.19
CA ASP A 270 -25.11 9.91 -15.51
C ASP A 270 -23.68 9.70 -16.02
N LEU A 271 -22.89 8.90 -15.29
CA LEU A 271 -21.49 8.65 -15.66
C LEU A 271 -21.39 7.84 -16.96
N ASP A 272 -20.84 8.48 -18.00
CA ASP A 272 -20.28 7.79 -19.16
C ASP A 272 -18.99 7.07 -18.75
N GLY A 273 -19.17 5.85 -18.24
CA GLY A 273 -18.07 5.02 -17.75
C GLY A 273 -17.03 4.68 -18.84
N ASP A 274 -17.48 4.54 -20.08
CA ASP A 274 -16.64 4.22 -21.22
C ASP A 274 -15.71 5.38 -21.58
N SER A 275 -16.26 6.60 -21.64
CA SER A 275 -15.48 7.82 -21.88
C SER A 275 -14.58 8.14 -20.68
N PHE A 276 -15.04 7.85 -19.46
CA PHE A 276 -14.23 7.98 -18.24
C PHE A 276 -13.01 7.05 -18.26
N GLU A 277 -13.18 5.75 -18.51
CA GLU A 277 -12.08 4.77 -18.51
C GLU A 277 -11.04 5.09 -19.60
N ILE A 278 -11.48 5.52 -20.79
CA ILE A 278 -10.57 6.03 -21.83
C ILE A 278 -9.84 7.28 -21.35
N GLY A 279 -10.57 8.25 -20.80
CA GLY A 279 -9.99 9.50 -20.29
C GLY A 279 -8.96 9.25 -19.21
N ARG A 280 -9.19 8.28 -18.32
CA ARG A 280 -8.24 7.85 -17.28
C ARG A 280 -6.96 7.27 -17.89
N ALA A 281 -7.07 6.34 -18.84
CA ALA A 281 -5.92 5.76 -19.53
C ALA A 281 -5.09 6.83 -20.26
N ARG A 282 -5.75 7.77 -20.94
CA ARG A 282 -5.08 8.91 -21.60
C ARG A 282 -4.39 9.84 -20.60
N GLY A 283 -5.08 10.18 -19.50
CA GLY A 283 -4.54 11.02 -18.44
C GLY A 283 -3.31 10.41 -17.77
N TYR A 284 -3.34 9.11 -17.49
CA TYR A 284 -2.19 8.36 -16.99
C TYR A 284 -1.02 8.41 -17.96
N ALA A 285 -1.24 8.12 -19.24
CA ALA A 285 -0.18 8.19 -20.25
C ALA A 285 0.40 9.60 -20.39
N ALA A 286 -0.43 10.65 -20.33
CA ALA A 286 0.02 12.04 -20.34
C ALA A 286 0.86 12.40 -19.10
N SER A 287 0.45 11.93 -17.91
CA SER A 287 1.22 12.04 -16.67
C SER A 287 2.59 11.39 -16.81
N ARG A 288 2.62 10.11 -17.22
CA ARG A 288 3.87 9.38 -17.44
C ARG A 288 4.75 10.10 -18.45
N ALA A 289 4.19 10.56 -19.56
CA ALA A 289 4.93 11.32 -20.56
C ALA A 289 5.58 12.57 -19.97
N LYS A 290 4.84 13.36 -19.18
CA LYS A 290 5.39 14.53 -18.48
C LYS A 290 6.49 14.14 -17.51
N TRP A 291 6.24 13.12 -16.67
CA TRP A 291 7.24 12.61 -15.75
C TRP A 291 8.52 12.25 -16.51
N PHE A 292 8.47 11.45 -17.58
CA PHE A 292 9.67 11.09 -18.35
C PHE A 292 10.33 12.29 -19.02
N ALA A 293 9.55 13.23 -19.56
CA ALA A 293 10.09 14.42 -20.19
C ALA A 293 10.87 15.31 -19.20
N GLU A 294 10.44 15.37 -17.93
CA GLU A 294 11.05 16.16 -16.86
C GLU A 294 12.27 15.49 -16.20
N GLU A 295 12.61 14.25 -16.58
CA GLU A 295 13.76 13.52 -16.04
C GLU A 295 15.09 14.29 -16.12
N PRO A 296 15.43 15.00 -17.22
CA PRO A 296 16.63 15.82 -17.27
C PRO A 296 16.69 16.88 -16.16
N LEU A 297 15.56 17.53 -15.84
CA LEU A 297 15.50 18.55 -14.79
C LEU A 297 15.63 17.91 -13.40
N ARG A 298 14.95 16.77 -13.16
CA ARG A 298 15.08 16.02 -11.91
C ARG A 298 16.51 15.53 -11.67
N GLN A 299 17.23 15.10 -12.71
CA GLN A 299 18.64 14.73 -12.58
C GLN A 299 19.52 15.93 -12.22
N VAL A 300 19.26 17.12 -12.80
CA VAL A 300 19.96 18.35 -12.39
C VAL A 300 19.71 18.65 -10.91
N GLU A 301 18.46 18.63 -10.45
CA GLU A 301 18.10 18.87 -9.06
C GLU A 301 18.75 17.85 -8.11
N LYS A 302 18.64 16.56 -8.43
CA LYS A 302 19.26 15.45 -7.70
C LYS A 302 20.75 15.66 -7.49
N TYR A 303 21.50 15.96 -8.56
CA TYR A 303 22.95 16.14 -8.44
C TYR A 303 23.33 17.46 -7.77
N GLN A 304 22.49 18.50 -7.82
CA GLN A 304 22.67 19.72 -6.99
C GLN A 304 22.50 19.41 -5.51
N LEU A 305 21.46 18.66 -5.16
CA LEU A 305 21.18 18.25 -3.78
C LEU A 305 22.31 17.36 -3.22
N TRP A 306 22.74 16.36 -4.00
CA TRP A 306 23.86 15.49 -3.61
C TRP A 306 25.18 16.23 -3.45
N LYS A 307 25.44 17.23 -4.32
CA LYS A 307 26.57 18.14 -4.14
C LYS A 307 26.52 18.84 -2.78
N LYS A 308 25.37 19.45 -2.44
CA LYS A 308 25.17 20.16 -1.17
C LYS A 308 25.35 19.24 0.03
N PHE A 309 24.73 18.05 0.01
CA PHE A 309 24.88 17.07 1.09
C PHE A 309 26.32 16.60 1.28
N GLY A 310 27.09 16.44 0.19
CA GLY A 310 28.50 16.12 0.27
C GLY A 310 29.32 17.21 0.95
N GLU A 311 29.04 18.49 0.66
CA GLU A 311 29.68 19.64 1.30
C GLU A 311 29.33 19.75 2.79
N ASP A 312 28.06 19.58 3.14
CA ASP A 312 27.59 19.63 4.54
C ASP A 312 28.19 18.50 5.39
N ARG A 313 28.22 17.26 4.86
CA ARG A 313 28.84 16.10 5.55
C ARG A 313 30.33 16.29 5.79
N LYS A 314 31.06 16.89 4.84
CA LYS A 314 32.49 17.21 5.03
C LYS A 314 32.69 18.18 6.18
N LYS A 315 31.84 19.21 6.28
CA LYS A 315 31.91 20.22 7.34
C LYS A 315 31.60 19.60 8.70
N ALA A 316 30.56 18.78 8.79
CA ALA A 316 30.20 18.08 10.03
C ALA A 316 31.33 17.16 10.52
N ALA A 317 31.88 16.32 9.64
CA ALA A 317 32.95 15.39 9.99
C ALA A 317 34.19 16.10 10.56
N MET A 318 34.58 17.24 9.99
CA MET A 318 35.74 18.01 10.49
C MET A 318 35.46 18.73 11.81
N ASN A 319 34.21 19.10 12.10
CA ASN A 319 33.85 19.80 13.33
C ASN A 319 33.71 18.85 14.53
N GLU A 320 33.40 17.57 14.29
CA GLU A 320 33.16 16.55 15.32
C GLU A 320 34.45 15.81 15.74
N ALA A 321 35.55 15.98 15.01
CA ALA A 321 36.81 15.34 15.32
C ALA A 321 37.46 15.95 16.58
N THR A 322 37.63 15.14 17.63
CA THR A 322 38.23 15.57 18.91
C THR A 322 39.45 14.76 19.33
N SER A 323 39.73 13.66 18.63
CA SER A 323 40.88 12.78 18.86
C SER A 323 41.59 12.46 17.55
N MET A 324 42.81 11.94 17.63
CA MET A 324 43.57 11.49 16.45
C MET A 324 42.80 10.42 15.64
N GLU A 325 42.09 9.52 16.32
CA GLU A 325 41.24 8.52 15.66
C GLU A 325 40.09 9.19 14.89
N ASP A 326 39.41 10.14 15.54
CA ASP A 326 38.29 10.86 14.93
C ASP A 326 38.75 11.76 13.78
N GLU A 327 39.96 12.33 13.86
CA GLU A 327 40.56 13.10 12.76
C GLU A 327 40.78 12.23 11.51
N TRP A 328 41.25 10.99 11.66
CA TRP A 328 41.44 10.08 10.52
C TRP A 328 40.11 9.53 9.98
N VAL A 329 39.12 9.28 10.84
CA VAL A 329 37.75 8.96 10.42
C VAL A 329 37.12 10.13 9.65
N ALA A 330 37.32 11.36 10.12
CA ALA A 330 36.88 12.58 9.46
C ALA A 330 37.59 12.75 8.10
N GLN A 331 38.91 12.53 8.05
CA GLN A 331 39.68 12.56 6.81
C GLN A 331 39.21 11.50 5.80
N PHE A 332 38.91 10.27 6.23
CA PHE A 332 38.33 9.25 5.36
C PHE A 332 36.97 9.68 4.81
N THR A 333 36.11 10.20 5.69
CA THR A 333 34.79 10.70 5.30
C THR A 333 34.92 11.83 4.27
N VAL A 334 35.83 12.77 4.51
CA VAL A 334 36.11 13.89 3.61
C VAL A 334 36.69 13.42 2.28
N TRP A 335 37.61 12.45 2.29
CA TRP A 335 38.15 11.82 1.10
C TRP A 335 37.03 11.19 0.25
N LYS A 336 36.16 10.39 0.88
CA LYS A 336 35.01 9.75 0.20
C LYS A 336 34.06 10.79 -0.38
N GLN A 337 33.70 11.81 0.39
CA GLN A 337 32.82 12.88 -0.08
C GLN A 337 33.46 13.70 -1.20
N ASN A 338 34.78 13.94 -1.21
CA ASN A 338 35.45 14.65 -2.31
C ASN A 338 35.34 13.89 -3.63
N ARG A 339 35.48 12.56 -3.59
CA ARG A 339 35.35 11.72 -4.80
C ARG A 339 33.92 11.69 -5.31
N ASN A 340 32.95 11.46 -4.42
CA ASN A 340 31.53 11.53 -4.75
C ASN A 340 31.17 12.91 -5.32
N LEU A 341 31.63 13.98 -4.69
CA LEU A 341 31.44 15.35 -5.15
C LEU A 341 32.01 15.59 -6.55
N ALA A 342 33.21 15.10 -6.84
CA ALA A 342 33.79 15.21 -8.18
C ALA A 342 32.92 14.50 -9.24
N GLN A 343 32.44 13.30 -8.91
CA GLN A 343 31.52 12.56 -9.78
C GLN A 343 30.18 13.30 -9.93
N HIS A 344 29.59 13.78 -8.84
CA HIS A 344 28.33 14.54 -8.86
C HIS A 344 28.46 15.85 -9.62
N ILE A 345 29.59 16.56 -9.54
CA ILE A 345 29.85 17.76 -10.34
C ILE A 345 29.91 17.42 -11.83
N LYS A 346 30.60 16.33 -12.19
CA LYS A 346 30.65 15.86 -13.58
C LYS A 346 29.25 15.50 -14.08
N ARG A 347 28.50 14.70 -13.31
CA ARG A 347 27.12 14.30 -13.63
C ARG A 347 26.16 15.49 -13.67
N LEU A 348 26.33 16.47 -12.79
CA LEU A 348 25.57 17.70 -12.79
C LEU A 348 25.81 18.49 -14.07
N ARG A 349 27.07 18.59 -14.54
CA ARG A 349 27.40 19.25 -15.79
C ARG A 349 26.74 18.54 -16.98
N GLU A 350 26.91 17.22 -17.07
CA GLU A 350 26.27 16.39 -18.10
C GLU A 350 24.74 16.55 -18.07
N SER A 351 24.13 16.52 -16.90
CA SER A 351 22.69 16.66 -16.73
C SER A 351 22.20 18.05 -17.11
N LYS A 352 22.96 19.11 -16.80
CA LYS A 352 22.66 20.49 -17.22
C LYS A 352 22.72 20.63 -18.74
N ASP A 353 23.73 20.07 -19.38
CA ASP A 353 23.86 20.12 -20.84
C ASP A 353 22.70 19.36 -21.51
N ILE A 354 22.28 18.22 -20.95
CA ILE A 354 21.10 17.47 -21.41
C ILE A 354 19.81 18.26 -21.17
N ALA A 355 19.63 18.85 -19.99
CA ALA A 355 18.45 19.65 -19.65
C ALA A 355 18.32 20.90 -20.51
N GLU A 356 19.42 21.61 -20.79
CA GLU A 356 19.39 22.78 -21.69
C GLU A 356 18.98 22.39 -23.12
N ARG A 357 19.43 21.22 -23.58
CA ARG A 357 19.09 20.69 -24.90
C ARG A 357 17.64 20.21 -25.01
N LEU A 358 17.14 19.50 -24.00
CA LEU A 358 15.84 18.83 -24.06
C LEU A 358 14.71 19.62 -23.40
N CYS A 359 15.04 20.46 -22.43
CA CYS A 359 14.11 21.28 -21.66
C CYS A 359 14.56 22.76 -21.69
N PRO A 360 14.70 23.38 -22.87
CA PRO A 360 15.17 24.76 -22.96
C PRO A 360 14.25 25.69 -22.17
N ASN A 361 14.84 26.58 -21.36
CA ASN A 361 14.13 27.45 -20.40
C ASN A 361 13.28 26.70 -19.35
N GLY A 362 13.63 25.45 -19.05
CA GLY A 362 12.91 24.61 -18.09
C GLY A 362 11.61 24.00 -18.61
N VAL A 363 11.32 24.12 -19.91
CA VAL A 363 10.11 23.56 -20.53
C VAL A 363 10.47 22.30 -21.29
N CYS A 364 10.14 21.12 -20.74
CA CYS A 364 10.47 19.82 -21.34
C CYS A 364 9.47 19.35 -22.39
N GLN A 365 8.23 19.85 -22.32
CA GLN A 365 7.18 19.52 -23.29
C GLN A 365 6.53 20.80 -23.79
N LYS A 366 6.50 20.96 -25.11
CA LYS A 366 5.75 22.03 -25.74
C LYS A 366 4.29 21.64 -25.83
N ARG A 367 3.41 22.61 -25.63
CA ARG A 367 1.96 22.38 -25.61
C ARG A 367 1.46 21.79 -26.93
N GLU A 368 2.02 22.24 -28.04
CA GLU A 368 1.70 21.76 -29.39
C GLU A 368 2.10 20.30 -29.65
N ASP A 369 3.06 19.75 -28.90
CA ASP A 369 3.56 18.39 -29.10
C ASP A 369 2.95 17.39 -28.10
N LEU A 370 2.15 17.85 -27.13
CA LEU A 370 1.51 16.99 -26.11
C LEU A 370 0.71 15.81 -26.70
N PRO A 371 -0.06 15.96 -27.79
CA PRO A 371 -0.75 14.83 -28.40
C PRO A 371 0.18 13.70 -28.87
N LEU A 372 1.39 14.04 -29.31
CA LEU A 372 2.39 13.05 -29.75
C LEU A 372 2.98 12.31 -28.55
N TRP A 373 3.25 13.03 -27.45
CA TRP A 373 3.72 12.46 -26.19
C TRP A 373 2.70 11.47 -25.62
N GLU A 374 1.43 11.87 -25.53
CA GLU A 374 0.34 11.02 -25.05
C GLU A 374 0.21 9.75 -25.91
N LEU A 375 0.21 9.90 -27.25
CA LEU A 375 0.08 8.77 -28.16
C LEU A 375 1.21 7.74 -28.00
N GLU A 376 2.47 8.19 -27.94
CA GLU A 376 3.62 7.30 -27.80
C GLU A 376 3.52 6.46 -26.52
N PHE A 377 3.23 7.12 -25.39
CA PHE A 377 3.06 6.43 -24.11
C PHE A 377 1.86 5.48 -24.12
N LEU A 378 0.74 5.88 -24.70
CA LEU A 378 -0.42 4.99 -24.84
C LEU A 378 -0.14 3.77 -25.70
N GLN A 379 0.65 3.90 -26.76
CA GLN A 379 1.03 2.77 -27.60
C GLN A 379 1.90 1.78 -26.82
N LYS A 380 2.85 2.27 -26.02
CA LYS A 380 3.67 1.42 -25.16
C LYS A 380 2.82 0.72 -24.09
N GLU A 381 1.98 1.46 -23.38
CA GLU A 381 1.08 0.88 -22.38
C GLU A 381 0.11 -0.13 -23.00
N HIS A 382 -0.43 0.16 -24.20
CA HIS A 382 -1.28 -0.79 -24.92
C HIS A 382 -0.54 -2.08 -25.25
N GLN A 383 0.72 -2.00 -25.70
CA GLN A 383 1.55 -3.19 -25.92
C GLN A 383 1.73 -3.99 -24.62
N ASP A 384 2.01 -3.32 -23.50
CA ASP A 384 2.15 -4.00 -22.21
C ASP A 384 0.84 -4.70 -21.81
N LYS A 385 -0.33 -4.09 -22.09
CA LYS A 385 -1.65 -4.73 -21.86
C LYS A 385 -1.95 -5.87 -22.82
N GLN A 386 -1.41 -5.86 -24.04
CA GLN A 386 -1.48 -7.01 -24.95
C GLN A 386 -0.64 -8.17 -24.44
N ASP A 387 0.55 -7.89 -23.90
CA ASP A 387 1.44 -8.88 -23.32
C ASP A 387 0.81 -9.49 -22.05
N ASP A 388 0.22 -8.67 -21.18
CA ASP A 388 -0.59 -9.11 -20.03
C ASP A 388 -1.69 -10.08 -20.46
N LEU A 389 -2.48 -9.69 -21.47
CA LEU A 389 -3.56 -10.52 -22.02
C LEU A 389 -3.05 -11.83 -22.62
N SER A 390 -1.89 -11.82 -23.30
CA SER A 390 -1.29 -13.05 -23.81
C SER A 390 -0.89 -13.98 -22.68
N ARG A 391 -0.21 -13.45 -21.65
CA ARG A 391 0.20 -14.24 -20.47
C ARG A 391 -0.99 -14.89 -19.77
N SER A 392 -2.08 -14.14 -19.55
CA SER A 392 -3.28 -14.71 -18.91
C SER A 392 -3.97 -15.76 -19.78
N ARG A 393 -3.92 -15.65 -21.12
CA ARG A 393 -4.44 -16.69 -22.03
C ARG A 393 -3.61 -17.95 -21.96
N ASP A 394 -2.28 -17.82 -22.02
CA ASP A 394 -1.35 -18.94 -21.96
C ASP A 394 -1.49 -19.68 -20.63
N MET A 395 -1.67 -18.96 -19.52
CA MET A 395 -1.93 -19.54 -18.20
C MET A 395 -3.22 -20.37 -18.19
N ILE A 396 -4.31 -19.87 -18.75
CA ILE A 396 -5.58 -20.62 -18.85
C ILE A 396 -5.47 -21.86 -19.76
N GLU A 397 -4.69 -21.78 -20.83
CA GLU A 397 -4.45 -22.92 -21.72
C GLU A 397 -3.66 -24.02 -21.01
N GLN A 398 -2.64 -23.65 -20.22
CA GLN A 398 -1.88 -24.60 -19.39
C GLN A 398 -2.77 -25.37 -18.40
N TYR A 399 -3.73 -24.70 -17.75
CA TYR A 399 -4.68 -25.39 -16.86
C TYR A 399 -5.61 -26.36 -17.60
N LYS A 400 -5.99 -26.07 -18.84
CA LYS A 400 -6.83 -26.98 -19.65
C LYS A 400 -6.09 -28.23 -20.07
N ASP A 401 -4.80 -28.11 -20.37
CA ASP A 401 -3.98 -29.24 -20.80
C ASP A 401 -3.62 -30.18 -19.63
N ASN A 402 -3.54 -29.65 -18.40
CA ASN A 402 -3.23 -30.40 -17.18
C ASN A 402 -4.46 -30.98 -16.45
N LYS A 403 -5.65 -30.94 -17.08
CA LYS A 403 -6.95 -31.22 -16.44
C LYS A 403 -7.14 -32.62 -15.85
N ASN A 404 -6.27 -33.58 -16.17
CA ASN A 404 -6.38 -34.96 -15.72
C ASN A 404 -5.75 -35.25 -14.34
N ASP A 405 -5.05 -34.29 -13.75
CA ASP A 405 -4.31 -34.48 -12.48
C ASP A 405 -4.74 -33.51 -11.37
N LEU A 406 -5.85 -32.78 -11.56
CA LEU A 406 -6.20 -31.65 -10.70
C LEU A 406 -6.69 -32.08 -9.31
N SER A 407 -5.95 -31.67 -8.28
CA SER A 407 -6.30 -31.65 -6.87
C SER A 407 -7.09 -30.38 -6.52
N GLY A 408 -7.73 -30.33 -5.33
CA GLY A 408 -8.62 -29.23 -4.95
C GLY A 408 -7.98 -27.82 -4.90
N GLY A 409 -6.65 -27.70 -4.82
CA GLY A 409 -5.95 -26.41 -4.89
C GLY A 409 -5.94 -25.80 -6.30
N GLU A 410 -5.98 -26.62 -7.35
CA GLU A 410 -5.86 -26.15 -8.73
C GLU A 410 -7.19 -25.62 -9.30
N GLU A 411 -8.34 -25.95 -8.69
CA GLU A 411 -9.64 -25.34 -9.06
C GLU A 411 -9.71 -23.85 -8.69
N GLU A 412 -9.13 -23.48 -7.55
CA GLU A 412 -9.08 -22.10 -7.09
C GLU A 412 -8.10 -21.28 -7.94
N GLU A 413 -6.96 -21.86 -8.30
CA GLU A 413 -6.02 -21.27 -9.26
C GLU A 413 -6.66 -21.07 -10.64
N GLU A 414 -7.40 -22.05 -11.18
CA GLU A 414 -8.11 -21.90 -12.46
C GLU A 414 -9.15 -20.76 -12.39
N LYS A 415 -9.85 -20.63 -11.25
CA LYS A 415 -10.80 -19.53 -11.02
C LYS A 415 -10.09 -18.17 -11.00
N MET A 416 -8.97 -18.06 -10.31
CA MET A 416 -8.16 -16.84 -10.26
C MET A 416 -7.62 -16.45 -11.63
N ALA A 417 -7.07 -17.42 -12.37
CA ALA A 417 -6.61 -17.21 -13.75
C ALA A 417 -7.73 -16.70 -14.68
N LYS A 418 -8.98 -17.15 -14.50
CA LYS A 418 -10.13 -16.67 -15.29
C LYS A 418 -10.48 -15.22 -14.95
N ILE A 419 -10.40 -14.86 -13.67
CA ILE A 419 -10.61 -13.49 -13.21
C ILE A 419 -9.56 -12.57 -13.83
N GLU A 420 -8.29 -12.93 -13.74
CA GLU A 420 -7.18 -12.18 -14.36
C GLU A 420 -7.36 -12.01 -15.86
N LEU A 421 -7.73 -13.09 -16.57
CA LEU A 421 -7.99 -13.03 -18.01
C LEU A 421 -9.12 -12.03 -18.34
N ASN A 422 -10.20 -12.01 -17.56
CA ASN A 422 -11.30 -11.07 -17.78
C ASN A 422 -10.86 -9.62 -17.58
N HIS A 423 -10.08 -9.33 -16.53
CA HIS A 423 -9.49 -8.01 -16.30
C HIS A 423 -8.55 -7.59 -17.42
N ALA A 424 -7.69 -8.50 -17.90
CA ALA A 424 -6.78 -8.23 -19.00
C ALA A 424 -7.54 -7.93 -20.30
N ILE A 425 -8.63 -8.65 -20.60
CA ILE A 425 -9.49 -8.38 -21.76
C ILE A 425 -10.11 -6.99 -21.68
N LYS A 426 -10.68 -6.64 -20.51
CA LYS A 426 -11.31 -5.33 -20.31
C LYS A 426 -10.27 -4.21 -20.47
N THR A 427 -9.13 -4.34 -19.80
CA THR A 427 -8.05 -3.35 -19.80
C THR A 427 -7.44 -3.15 -21.18
N GLU A 428 -7.14 -4.24 -21.92
CA GLU A 428 -6.64 -4.13 -23.31
C GLU A 428 -7.64 -3.37 -24.19
N SER A 429 -8.93 -3.65 -24.06
CA SER A 429 -9.97 -2.99 -24.85
C SER A 429 -10.04 -1.48 -24.59
N ILE A 430 -9.89 -1.06 -23.32
CA ILE A 430 -9.82 0.36 -22.92
C ILE A 430 -8.60 1.02 -23.58
N TYR A 431 -7.41 0.45 -23.41
CA TYR A 431 -6.17 1.03 -23.94
C TYR A 431 -6.16 1.06 -25.47
N ARG A 432 -6.69 0.04 -26.13
CA ARG A 432 -6.86 0.03 -27.59
C ARG A 432 -7.74 1.18 -28.07
N ARG A 433 -8.87 1.44 -27.39
CA ARG A 433 -9.76 2.57 -27.71
C ARG A 433 -9.09 3.91 -27.44
N ALA A 434 -8.34 4.01 -26.34
CA ALA A 434 -7.57 5.20 -25.99
C ALA A 434 -6.52 5.53 -27.06
N VAL A 435 -5.77 4.53 -27.54
CA VAL A 435 -4.80 4.69 -28.64
C VAL A 435 -5.48 5.20 -29.91
N VAL A 436 -6.65 4.66 -30.28
CA VAL A 436 -7.40 5.12 -31.46
C VAL A 436 -7.78 6.59 -31.33
N GLN A 437 -8.28 7.02 -30.18
CA GLN A 437 -8.64 8.43 -29.94
C GLN A 437 -7.41 9.35 -29.92
N ALA A 438 -6.36 8.97 -29.19
CA ALA A 438 -5.13 9.73 -29.12
C ALA A 438 -4.46 9.87 -30.49
N LYS A 439 -4.51 8.82 -31.31
CA LYS A 439 -4.02 8.86 -32.68
C LYS A 439 -4.81 9.84 -33.55
N ALA A 440 -6.14 9.81 -33.46
CA ALA A 440 -6.97 10.77 -34.19
C ALA A 440 -6.69 12.22 -33.77
N ASP A 441 -6.44 12.47 -32.49
CA ASP A 441 -6.04 13.78 -31.98
C ASP A 441 -4.63 14.19 -32.45
N ALA A 442 -3.67 13.29 -32.42
CA ALA A 442 -2.32 13.51 -32.93
C ALA A 442 -2.31 13.81 -34.43
N ASP A 443 -3.05 13.05 -35.24
CA ASP A 443 -3.17 13.28 -36.69
C ASP A 443 -3.80 14.64 -36.99
N ARG A 444 -4.77 15.06 -36.17
CA ARG A 444 -5.49 16.35 -36.31
C ARG A 444 -4.65 17.55 -35.86
N LEU A 445 -3.94 17.43 -34.73
CA LEU A 445 -3.22 18.53 -34.09
C LEU A 445 -1.76 18.63 -34.55
N CYS A 446 -1.17 17.51 -34.97
CA CYS A 446 0.24 17.38 -35.34
C CYS A 446 0.39 16.66 -36.70
N PRO A 447 -0.24 17.16 -37.78
CA PRO A 447 -0.34 16.42 -39.04
C PRO A 447 1.03 16.07 -39.63
N GLY A 448 1.26 14.78 -39.88
CA GLY A 448 2.48 14.25 -40.48
C GLY A 448 3.72 14.29 -39.57
N LYS A 449 3.57 14.65 -38.29
CA LYS A 449 4.65 14.64 -37.31
C LYS A 449 4.63 13.34 -36.51
N THR A 450 5.82 12.84 -36.20
CA THR A 450 6.07 11.84 -35.15
C THR A 450 6.79 12.48 -33.97
N LEU A 451 6.80 11.81 -32.82
CA LEU A 451 7.55 12.27 -31.64
C LEU A 451 9.04 12.50 -31.98
N GLN A 452 9.64 11.56 -32.71
CA GLN A 452 11.02 11.69 -33.19
C GLN A 452 11.22 12.91 -34.09
N SER A 453 10.31 13.17 -35.03
CA SER A 453 10.42 14.34 -35.92
C SER A 453 10.23 15.66 -35.19
N ALA A 454 9.42 15.69 -34.13
CA ALA A 454 9.11 16.90 -33.37
C ALA A 454 10.21 17.24 -32.36
N LEU A 455 10.83 16.22 -31.75
CA LEU A 455 11.72 16.39 -30.60
C LEU A 455 13.16 15.91 -30.83
N GLY A 456 13.41 15.15 -31.90
CA GLY A 456 14.70 14.51 -32.13
C GLY A 456 15.06 13.42 -31.10
N ILE A 457 14.05 12.87 -30.42
CA ILE A 457 14.20 11.82 -29.41
C ILE A 457 13.62 10.52 -29.98
N ASN A 458 14.38 9.43 -29.92
CA ASN A 458 13.81 8.11 -30.22
C ASN A 458 12.97 7.62 -29.03
N ALA A 459 11.85 6.93 -29.29
CA ALA A 459 11.04 6.31 -28.26
C ALA A 459 11.88 5.40 -27.35
N ASP A 460 12.79 4.61 -27.92
CA ASP A 460 13.69 3.73 -27.16
C ASP A 460 14.60 4.51 -26.18
N ASP A 461 14.98 5.75 -26.53
CA ASP A 461 15.80 6.61 -25.69
C ASP A 461 15.01 7.18 -24.50
N LEU A 462 13.68 7.20 -24.55
CA LEU A 462 12.86 7.60 -23.39
C LEU A 462 12.87 6.51 -22.32
N TYR A 463 12.81 5.25 -22.73
CA TYR A 463 12.69 4.11 -21.81
C TYR A 463 14.04 3.57 -21.33
N SER A 464 15.10 3.66 -22.15
CA SER A 464 16.41 3.07 -21.82
C SER A 464 17.24 3.85 -20.79
N ARG A 465 16.86 5.10 -20.46
CA ARG A 465 17.65 5.99 -19.58
C ARG A 465 17.71 5.56 -18.11
N HIS A 466 16.90 4.59 -17.70
CA HIS A 466 16.90 4.09 -16.32
C HIS A 466 17.98 3.05 -16.01
N HIS A 467 18.60 2.42 -17.02
CA HIS A 467 19.69 1.48 -16.78
C HIS A 467 21.05 2.18 -16.77
N LEU A 468 21.39 2.79 -15.62
CA LEU A 468 22.79 3.01 -15.27
C LEU A 468 23.44 1.65 -15.01
N GLN A 469 23.91 1.00 -16.06
CA GLN A 469 24.91 -0.06 -15.92
C GLN A 469 26.13 0.55 -15.23
N GLU A 470 26.34 0.18 -13.97
CA GLU A 470 27.58 0.45 -13.27
C GLU A 470 28.70 -0.25 -14.05
N GLN A 471 29.51 0.52 -14.75
CA GLN A 471 30.59 -0.08 -15.53
C GLN A 471 31.60 -0.71 -14.56
N PRO A 472 31.97 -2.00 -14.71
CA PRO A 472 32.94 -2.69 -13.85
C PRO A 472 34.27 -1.93 -13.69
N ASN A 473 34.64 -1.13 -14.71
CA ASN A 473 35.83 -0.27 -14.71
C ASN A 473 35.78 0.87 -13.69
N LEU A 474 34.59 1.35 -13.29
CA LEU A 474 34.45 2.38 -12.26
C LEU A 474 34.70 1.78 -10.86
N ILE A 475 34.11 0.62 -10.59
CA ILE A 475 34.25 -0.09 -9.31
C ILE A 475 35.74 -0.42 -9.05
N GLN A 476 36.43 -0.93 -10.07
CA GLN A 476 37.86 -1.27 -9.94
C GLN A 476 38.74 -0.05 -9.60
N ARG A 477 38.47 1.11 -10.21
CA ARG A 477 39.19 2.36 -9.89
C ARG A 477 38.92 2.88 -8.48
N GLU A 478 37.71 2.66 -7.95
CA GLU A 478 37.40 3.04 -6.57
C GLU A 478 38.10 2.12 -5.56
N ILE A 479 38.20 0.82 -5.84
CA ILE A 479 38.97 -0.12 -5.01
C ILE A 479 40.45 0.27 -4.98
N GLU A 480 41.06 0.55 -6.14
CA GLU A 480 42.46 0.98 -6.23
C GLU A 480 42.71 2.27 -5.44
N ALA A 481 41.82 3.26 -5.57
CA ALA A 481 41.93 4.51 -4.83
C ALA A 481 41.79 4.33 -3.31
N LEU A 482 40.92 3.41 -2.85
CA LEU A 482 40.78 3.05 -1.43
C LEU A 482 42.04 2.35 -0.90
N GLN A 483 42.63 1.46 -1.69
CA GLN A 483 43.88 0.78 -1.35
C GLN A 483 45.04 1.77 -1.24
N GLU A 484 45.15 2.73 -2.16
CA GLU A 484 46.13 3.81 -2.08
C GLU A 484 45.92 4.69 -0.84
N TRP A 485 44.67 5.03 -0.52
CA TRP A 485 44.35 5.80 0.68
C TRP A 485 44.74 5.04 1.97
N LEU A 486 44.45 3.75 2.05
CA LEU A 486 44.78 2.89 3.19
C LEU A 486 46.29 2.87 3.52
N VAL A 487 47.16 2.97 2.51
CA VAL A 487 48.62 3.03 2.70
C VAL A 487 49.04 4.28 3.48
N THR A 488 48.25 5.36 3.41
CA THR A 488 48.54 6.63 4.10
C THR A 488 48.11 6.62 5.58
N VAL A 489 47.30 5.65 6.01
CA VAL A 489 46.72 5.62 7.36
C VAL A 489 47.70 4.98 8.37
N PRO A 490 48.01 5.65 9.50
CA PRO A 490 48.88 5.13 10.55
C PRO A 490 48.43 3.77 11.10
N SER A 491 49.38 2.95 11.56
CA SER A 491 49.11 1.59 12.06
C SER A 491 48.22 1.53 13.30
N ASP A 492 48.26 2.58 14.11
CA ASP A 492 47.56 2.74 15.38
C ASP A 492 46.13 3.28 15.23
N VAL A 493 45.73 3.70 14.03
CA VAL A 493 44.38 4.20 13.74
C VAL A 493 43.51 3.08 13.17
N VAL A 494 42.85 2.35 14.06
CA VAL A 494 42.17 1.07 13.73
C VAL A 494 40.82 1.31 13.03
N LYS A 495 40.00 2.21 13.55
CA LYS A 495 38.62 2.47 13.09
C LYS A 495 38.60 2.99 11.66
N ALA A 496 39.50 3.92 11.32
CA ALA A 496 39.57 4.47 9.97
C ALA A 496 39.99 3.41 8.92
N LYS A 497 40.86 2.47 9.30
CA LYS A 497 41.26 1.33 8.45
C LYS A 497 40.12 0.35 8.23
N GLU A 498 39.43 -0.02 9.30
CA GLU A 498 38.25 -0.89 9.21
C GLU A 498 37.18 -0.29 8.30
N MET A 499 36.92 1.02 8.41
CA MET A 499 35.97 1.71 7.52
C MET A 499 36.36 1.60 6.04
N ALA A 500 37.63 1.82 5.69
CA ALA A 500 38.08 1.72 4.31
C ALA A 500 38.08 0.28 3.79
N LEU A 501 38.46 -0.71 4.61
CA LEU A 501 38.38 -2.13 4.26
C LEU A 501 36.94 -2.60 4.05
N ASN A 502 36.01 -2.15 4.90
CA ASN A 502 34.58 -2.44 4.74
C ASN A 502 34.03 -1.86 3.43
N GLU A 503 34.48 -0.66 3.04
CA GLU A 503 34.09 -0.08 1.75
C GLU A 503 34.66 -0.86 0.56
N ILE A 504 35.92 -1.32 0.63
CA ILE A 504 36.51 -2.19 -0.41
C ILE A 504 35.69 -3.47 -0.55
N SER A 505 35.39 -4.15 0.56
CA SER A 505 34.59 -5.38 0.58
C SER A 505 33.21 -5.16 -0.07
N LYS A 506 32.58 -4.02 0.21
CA LYS A 506 31.32 -3.62 -0.43
C LYS A 506 31.47 -3.50 -1.95
N PHE A 507 32.51 -2.82 -2.45
CA PHE A 507 32.77 -2.71 -3.88
C PHE A 507 33.09 -4.06 -4.55
N GLU A 508 33.83 -4.94 -3.87
CA GLU A 508 34.11 -6.29 -4.37
C GLU A 508 32.83 -7.13 -4.50
N SER A 509 31.86 -6.96 -3.59
CA SER A 509 30.56 -7.64 -3.66
C SER A 509 29.71 -7.23 -4.87
N PHE A 510 29.84 -5.98 -5.33
CA PHE A 510 29.20 -5.53 -6.56
C PHE A 510 29.87 -6.10 -7.81
N ARG A 511 31.17 -6.45 -7.74
CA ARG A 511 31.90 -7.05 -8.85
C ARG A 511 31.52 -8.51 -9.11
N THR A 512 31.06 -9.23 -8.08
CA THR A 512 30.81 -10.67 -8.13
C THR A 512 29.35 -11.06 -8.34
N LYS A 513 28.42 -10.10 -8.26
CA LYS A 513 27.03 -10.36 -8.64
C LYS A 513 26.95 -10.53 -10.17
N PRO A 514 26.51 -11.69 -10.69
CA PRO A 514 26.23 -11.81 -12.11
C PRO A 514 25.17 -10.78 -12.49
N SER A 515 25.36 -10.16 -13.65
CA SER A 515 24.32 -9.37 -14.31
C SER A 515 23.24 -10.34 -14.78
N ASP A 516 22.30 -10.68 -13.90
CA ASP A 516 21.05 -11.27 -14.33
C ASP A 516 20.32 -10.17 -15.11
N GLY A 517 20.32 -10.34 -16.44
CA GLY A 517 19.80 -9.40 -17.42
C GLY A 517 18.30 -9.49 -17.59
#